data_AF-A0A445DKX8-F1
#
_entry.id   AF-A0A445DKX8-F1
#
_cell.length_a   1.000
_cell.length_b   1.000
_cell.length_c   1.000
_cell.angle_alpha   90.00
_cell.angle_beta   90.00
_cell.angle_gamma   90.00
#
_symmetry.space_group_name_H-M   'P 1'
#
loop_
_entity.id
_entity.type
_entity.pdbx_description
1 polymer ?
#
loop_
_entity_poly.entity_id
_entity_poly.type
_entity_poly.pdbx_seq_one_letter_code
_entity_poly.pdbx_strand_id
1 'polypeptide(L)'
;MERSRLELEREILETESSRRPVWVKPNWSKGMIGRSSFRISEERISAREGVEKRRRRKTARQSARRRRETMAAESKSLKACLTSVGNREQEPLYGLFLATFSPTMAEIAAHSGYDFAVIDMLYGYGDIPHVLPCLHALSATHTPSLIRLPESSAVWAKKALDIGPAGLIFPGINSPKSAQDAVSYCAYPPKGVRGAAHPAVRASNYGLDQNYLSKCEHDLLIICQIDSEVGLESVKDIAAVDGVDCVMLGPLGPGLSPDKLRMAEDAVLELKGSRGPGKGPHLAGCGGVELKKLGYHLVCGSTDVTLFRDAALASVNSFKSSTSGS
;
A
#
# COMPACT_ATOMS: atom_id res chain seq x y z
N MET A 1 7.96 50.26 9.67
CA MET A 1 9.18 50.22 8.83
C MET A 1 9.64 48.78 8.79
N GLU A 2 9.10 48.02 7.84
CA GLU A 2 9.24 46.57 7.77
C GLU A 2 10.07 46.28 6.52
N ARG A 3 11.35 45.95 6.70
CA ARG A 3 12.23 45.61 5.59
C ARG A 3 11.82 44.26 5.01
N SER A 4 11.79 44.19 3.69
CA SER A 4 11.43 42.98 2.95
C SER A 4 12.48 41.88 3.17
N ARG A 5 12.03 40.63 3.30
CA ARG A 5 12.86 39.42 3.42
C ARG A 5 13.93 39.30 2.31
N LEU A 6 13.71 39.95 1.16
CA LEU A 6 14.68 40.03 0.05
C LEU A 6 15.86 40.98 0.32
N GLU A 7 15.72 41.97 1.21
CA GLU A 7 16.83 42.87 1.59
C GLU A 7 17.79 42.19 2.58
N LEU A 8 17.26 41.34 3.48
CA LEU A 8 18.06 40.53 4.41
C LEU A 8 18.88 39.44 3.69
N GLU A 9 18.34 38.83 2.63
CA GLU A 9 19.07 37.82 1.86
C GLU A 9 20.18 38.43 0.98
N ARG A 10 20.06 39.70 0.55
CA ARG A 10 21.15 40.42 -0.14
C ARG A 10 22.29 40.82 0.79
N GLU A 11 21.99 41.25 2.02
CA GLU A 11 23.01 41.66 3.00
C GLU A 11 23.91 40.49 3.42
N ILE A 12 23.34 39.28 3.54
CA ILE A 12 24.09 38.06 3.88
C ILE A 12 25.04 37.65 2.73
N LEU A 13 24.58 37.73 1.47
CA LEU A 13 25.40 37.42 0.30
C LEU A 13 26.51 38.45 0.04
N GLU A 14 26.31 39.73 0.39
CA GLU A 14 27.36 40.76 0.30
C GLU A 14 28.42 40.62 1.40
N THR A 15 28.07 40.13 2.60
CA THR A 15 29.05 39.86 3.67
C THR A 15 29.96 38.66 3.41
N GLU A 16 29.55 37.67 2.61
CA GLU A 16 30.37 36.49 2.31
C GLU A 16 31.32 36.68 1.10
N SER A 17 31.09 37.69 0.25
CA SER A 17 31.88 37.97 -0.96
C SER A 17 33.20 38.73 -0.70
N SER A 18 33.38 39.34 0.49
CA SER A 18 34.50 40.26 0.77
C SER A 18 35.71 39.65 1.49
N ARG A 19 35.71 38.35 1.83
CA ARG A 19 36.88 37.69 2.46
C ARG A 19 37.77 37.01 1.42
N ARG A 20 38.48 37.81 0.62
CA ARG A 20 39.66 37.31 -0.10
C ARG A 20 40.82 37.19 0.89
N PRO A 21 41.51 36.05 1.01
CA PRO A 21 42.72 35.98 1.81
C PRO A 21 43.81 36.83 1.14
N VAL A 22 44.22 37.90 1.83
CA VAL A 22 45.43 38.66 1.50
C VAL A 22 46.63 37.72 1.71
N TRP A 23 47.28 37.35 0.61
CA TRP A 23 48.56 36.65 0.65
C TRP A 23 49.66 37.63 1.07
N VAL A 24 49.89 37.75 2.37
CA VAL A 24 51.13 38.33 2.89
C VAL A 24 52.24 37.30 2.69
N LYS A 25 53.16 37.56 1.76
CA LYS A 25 54.37 36.74 1.61
C LYS A 25 55.23 36.91 2.86
N PRO A 26 55.54 35.84 3.62
CA PRO A 26 56.50 35.96 4.71
C PRO A 26 57.90 35.82 4.11
N ASN A 27 58.71 36.86 4.34
CA ASN A 27 60.10 36.92 3.97
C ASN A 27 60.90 36.00 4.91
N TRP A 28 61.21 34.77 4.48
CA TRP A 28 62.04 33.85 5.25
C TRP A 28 63.42 33.73 4.63
N SER A 29 64.36 34.47 5.23
CA SER A 29 65.77 34.12 5.20
C SER A 29 66.02 32.97 6.17
N LYS A 30 66.67 31.92 5.65
CA LYS A 30 67.44 30.86 6.33
C LYS A 30 66.88 30.26 7.64
N GLY A 31 66.46 29.00 7.56
CA GLY A 31 66.39 28.10 8.73
C GLY A 31 65.92 26.69 8.35
N MET A 32 66.85 25.76 8.13
CA MET A 32 66.58 24.33 7.94
C MET A 32 66.06 23.72 9.24
N ILE A 33 64.76 23.38 9.34
CA ILE A 33 64.25 22.43 10.34
C ILE A 33 63.10 21.59 9.74
N GLY A 34 63.32 20.26 9.62
CA GLY A 34 62.32 19.19 9.75
C GLY A 34 61.26 18.96 8.65
N ARG A 35 61.56 18.17 7.61
CA ARG A 35 60.57 17.67 6.62
C ARG A 35 59.89 16.34 7.00
N SER A 36 60.23 15.69 8.12
CA SER A 36 59.70 14.36 8.48
C SER A 36 58.41 14.38 9.32
N SER A 37 58.15 15.44 10.08
CA SER A 37 57.01 15.55 11.00
C SER A 37 55.69 15.95 10.32
N PHE A 38 55.74 16.63 9.18
CA PHE A 38 54.55 17.09 8.44
C PHE A 38 53.83 15.99 7.65
N ARG A 39 54.56 15.00 7.12
CA ARG A 39 53.99 13.89 6.33
C ARG A 39 53.18 12.91 7.20
N ILE A 40 53.64 12.69 8.43
CA ILE A 40 52.98 11.83 9.42
C ILE A 40 51.66 12.46 9.90
N SER A 41 51.55 13.80 9.94
CA SER A 41 50.31 14.47 10.31
C SER A 41 49.22 14.36 9.25
N GLU A 42 49.55 14.49 7.95
CA GLU A 42 48.56 14.40 6.87
C GLU A 42 47.98 12.98 6.71
N GLU A 43 48.81 11.94 6.80
CA GLU A 43 48.35 10.54 6.77
C GLU A 43 47.48 10.20 7.98
N ARG A 44 47.83 10.71 9.17
CA ARG A 44 47.01 10.53 10.38
C ARG A 44 45.68 11.28 10.32
N ILE A 45 45.65 12.46 9.69
CA ILE A 45 44.41 13.23 9.47
C ILE A 45 43.52 12.51 8.45
N SER A 46 44.06 12.07 7.32
CA SER A 46 43.34 11.30 6.29
C SER A 46 42.78 9.97 6.83
N ALA A 47 43.57 9.24 7.63
CA ALA A 47 43.12 8.02 8.29
C ALA A 47 42.00 8.27 9.30
N ARG A 48 42.09 9.34 10.10
CA ARG A 48 41.04 9.76 11.05
C ARG A 48 39.76 10.17 10.33
N GLU A 49 39.85 10.92 9.23
CA GLU A 49 38.70 11.29 8.40
C GLU A 49 38.03 10.09 7.74
N GLY A 50 38.82 9.09 7.30
CA GLY A 50 38.32 7.83 6.76
C GLY A 50 37.55 6.99 7.78
N VAL A 51 38.04 6.92 9.01
CA VAL A 51 37.37 6.25 10.14
C VAL A 51 36.07 7.00 10.52
N GLU A 52 36.11 8.33 10.58
CA GLU A 52 34.96 9.18 10.90
C GLU A 52 33.86 9.08 9.81
N LYS A 53 34.23 9.10 8.53
CA LYS A 53 33.29 8.86 7.41
C LYS A 53 32.66 7.46 7.47
N ARG A 54 33.43 6.41 7.81
CA ARG A 54 32.90 5.05 7.97
C ARG A 54 31.96 4.93 9.17
N ARG A 55 32.28 5.61 10.28
CA ARG A 55 31.43 5.67 11.48
C ARG A 55 30.11 6.39 11.17
N ARG A 56 30.16 7.58 10.56
CA ARG A 56 28.96 8.33 10.12
C ARG A 56 28.08 7.54 9.16
N ARG A 57 28.67 6.80 8.20
CA ARG A 57 27.91 5.91 7.30
C ARG A 57 27.25 4.74 8.05
N LYS A 58 27.91 4.15 9.04
CA LYS A 58 27.31 3.10 9.89
C LYS A 58 26.16 3.65 10.74
N THR A 59 26.33 4.82 11.35
CA THR A 59 25.31 5.47 12.18
C THR A 59 24.10 5.91 11.35
N ALA A 60 24.32 6.46 10.15
CA ALA A 60 23.24 6.82 9.23
C ALA A 60 22.45 5.59 8.75
N ARG A 61 23.12 4.46 8.45
CA ARG A 61 22.47 3.19 8.11
C ARG A 61 21.66 2.63 9.27
N GLN A 62 22.20 2.67 10.49
CA GLN A 62 21.47 2.23 11.69
C GLN A 62 20.28 3.14 12.02
N SER A 63 20.40 4.45 11.81
CA SER A 63 19.31 5.40 12.00
C SER A 63 18.21 5.27 10.95
N ALA A 64 18.55 5.06 9.68
CA ALA A 64 17.59 4.83 8.60
C ALA A 64 16.87 3.49 8.79
N ARG A 65 17.60 2.45 9.22
CA ARG A 65 17.04 1.16 9.61
C ARG A 65 16.06 1.29 10.77
N ARG A 66 16.45 1.97 11.86
CA ARG A 66 15.56 2.23 13.00
C ARG A 66 14.32 3.02 12.60
N ARG A 67 14.45 4.08 11.80
CA ARG A 67 13.29 4.84 11.30
C ARG A 67 12.35 3.97 10.45
N ARG A 68 12.87 3.11 9.58
CA ARG A 68 12.06 2.14 8.82
C ARG A 68 11.39 1.11 9.73
N GLU A 69 12.11 0.59 10.72
CA GLU A 69 11.57 -0.34 11.72
C GLU A 69 10.48 0.33 12.58
N THR A 70 10.63 1.60 12.97
CA THR A 70 9.62 2.37 13.72
C THR A 70 8.40 2.68 12.86
N MET A 71 8.56 3.14 11.62
CA MET A 71 7.42 3.42 10.72
C MET A 71 6.68 2.15 10.31
N ALA A 72 7.39 1.03 10.10
CA ALA A 72 6.78 -0.28 9.85
C ALA A 72 6.08 -0.86 11.09
N ALA A 73 6.53 -0.52 12.30
CA ALA A 73 5.90 -0.91 13.56
C ALA A 73 4.68 -0.04 13.92
N GLU A 74 4.60 1.19 13.41
CA GLU A 74 3.49 2.13 13.67
C GLU A 74 2.34 2.04 12.64
N SER A 75 2.60 1.51 11.45
CA SER A 75 1.56 1.30 10.43
C SER A 75 0.68 0.10 10.81
N LYS A 76 -0.58 0.35 11.17
CA LYS A 76 -1.60 -0.69 11.33
C LYS A 76 -1.81 -1.44 10.00
N SER A 77 -2.08 -2.75 10.08
CA SER A 77 -2.47 -3.52 8.90
C SER A 77 -3.82 -3.04 8.36
N LEU A 78 -4.08 -3.25 7.06
CA LEU A 78 -5.38 -2.90 6.46
C LEU A 78 -6.54 -3.57 7.21
N LYS A 79 -6.34 -4.83 7.63
CA LYS A 79 -7.29 -5.58 8.45
C LYS A 79 -7.53 -4.92 9.81
N ALA A 80 -6.48 -4.48 10.50
CA ALA A 80 -6.62 -3.74 11.76
C ALA A 80 -7.33 -2.38 11.59
N CYS A 81 -7.07 -1.66 10.49
CA CYS A 81 -7.80 -0.44 10.14
C CYS A 81 -9.29 -0.75 9.91
N LEU A 82 -9.60 -1.79 9.15
CA LEU A 82 -10.97 -2.21 8.87
C LEU A 82 -11.72 -2.61 10.16
N THR A 83 -11.09 -3.36 11.06
CA THR A 83 -11.63 -3.67 12.39
C THR A 83 -11.95 -2.41 13.18
N SER A 84 -11.13 -1.35 13.07
CA SER A 84 -11.39 -0.08 13.74
C SER A 84 -12.57 0.69 13.14
N VAL A 85 -12.79 0.61 11.82
CA VAL A 85 -14.01 1.13 11.16
C VAL A 85 -15.26 0.44 11.72
N GLY A 86 -15.21 -0.88 11.91
CA GLY A 86 -16.34 -1.64 12.49
C GLY A 86 -16.65 -1.36 13.96
N ASN A 87 -15.88 -0.49 14.64
CA ASN A 87 -16.04 -0.18 16.06
C ASN A 87 -16.71 1.17 16.34
N ARG A 88 -16.88 2.04 15.33
CA ARG A 88 -17.43 3.41 15.45
C ARG A 88 -18.10 3.80 14.13
N GLU A 89 -19.02 4.75 14.14
CA GLU A 89 -19.60 5.41 12.94
C GLU A 89 -18.53 6.18 12.13
N GLN A 90 -17.50 5.47 11.65
CA GLN A 90 -16.35 6.01 10.93
C GLN A 90 -16.51 5.84 9.43
N GLU A 91 -15.76 6.67 8.71
CA GLU A 91 -15.65 6.64 7.26
C GLU A 91 -15.24 5.24 6.78
N PRO A 92 -15.87 4.70 5.72
CA PRO A 92 -15.38 3.50 5.07
C PRO A 92 -13.97 3.72 4.53
N LEU A 93 -13.23 2.62 4.37
CA LEU A 93 -11.96 2.65 3.65
C LEU A 93 -12.24 2.71 2.15
N TYR A 94 -11.63 3.66 1.45
CA TYR A 94 -11.79 3.86 0.02
C TYR A 94 -10.60 3.33 -0.77
N GLY A 95 -10.89 2.51 -1.78
CA GLY A 95 -9.88 1.97 -2.68
C GLY A 95 -10.19 2.18 -4.15
N LEU A 96 -9.21 1.85 -4.99
CA LEU A 96 -9.29 1.92 -6.45
C LEU A 96 -8.90 0.57 -7.07
N PHE A 97 -9.58 0.17 -8.16
CA PHE A 97 -9.12 -0.95 -8.98
C PHE A 97 -8.05 -0.52 -9.99
N LEU A 98 -6.98 -1.30 -10.05
CA LEU A 98 -5.89 -1.18 -11.03
C LEU A 98 -5.99 -2.34 -12.02
N ALA A 99 -6.53 -2.08 -13.21
CA ALA A 99 -6.66 -3.05 -14.28
C ALA A 99 -5.54 -2.94 -15.33
N THR A 100 -4.78 -1.82 -15.34
CA THR A 100 -3.69 -1.60 -16.30
C THR A 100 -2.36 -2.22 -15.90
N PHE A 101 -2.21 -2.65 -14.64
CA PHE A 101 -0.93 -3.10 -14.08
C PHE A 101 0.22 -2.09 -14.29
N SER A 102 -0.11 -0.80 -14.38
CA SER A 102 0.88 0.26 -14.49
C SER A 102 1.39 0.65 -13.10
N PRO A 103 2.71 0.47 -12.81
CA PRO A 103 3.27 0.93 -11.55
C PRO A 103 3.16 2.45 -11.38
N THR A 104 3.17 3.20 -12.49
CA THR A 104 2.93 4.65 -12.48
C THR A 104 1.52 4.98 -12.01
N MET A 105 0.50 4.27 -12.53
CA MET A 105 -0.88 4.49 -12.08
C MET A 105 -1.07 4.08 -10.61
N ALA A 106 -0.38 3.01 -10.18
CA ALA A 106 -0.38 2.59 -8.79
C ALA A 106 0.23 3.64 -7.85
N GLU A 107 1.37 4.24 -8.23
CA GLU A 107 2.03 5.32 -7.47
C GLU A 107 1.17 6.59 -7.43
N ILE A 108 0.54 6.97 -8.55
CA ILE A 108 -0.42 8.08 -8.60
C ILE A 108 -1.61 7.83 -7.67
N ALA A 109 -2.17 6.61 -7.69
CA ALA A 109 -3.28 6.24 -6.81
C ALA A 109 -2.87 6.35 -5.33
N ALA A 110 -1.69 5.87 -4.97
CA ALA A 110 -1.15 5.99 -3.62
C ALA A 110 -1.03 7.44 -3.14
N HIS A 111 -0.63 8.37 -4.02
CA HIS A 111 -0.55 9.80 -3.68
C HIS A 111 -1.90 10.53 -3.72
N SER A 112 -2.93 9.93 -4.32
CA SER A 112 -4.27 10.51 -4.44
C SER A 112 -5.13 10.39 -3.17
N GLY A 113 -4.63 9.72 -2.12
CA GLY A 113 -5.34 9.59 -0.84
C GLY A 113 -6.27 8.38 -0.73
N TYR A 114 -6.14 7.38 -1.61
CA TYR A 114 -6.80 6.09 -1.41
C TYR A 114 -6.21 5.33 -0.21
N ASP A 115 -7.08 4.72 0.59
CA ASP A 115 -6.69 3.89 1.75
C ASP A 115 -6.05 2.57 1.33
N PHE A 116 -6.38 2.06 0.14
CA PHE A 116 -5.79 0.87 -0.46
C PHE A 116 -5.97 0.86 -1.98
N ALA A 117 -5.26 -0.04 -2.67
CA ALA A 117 -5.48 -0.30 -4.09
C ALA A 117 -5.71 -1.80 -4.34
N VAL A 118 -6.62 -2.13 -5.26
CA VAL A 118 -6.88 -3.51 -5.70
C VAL A 118 -6.22 -3.73 -7.04
N ILE A 119 -5.22 -4.60 -7.11
CA ILE A 119 -4.63 -5.03 -8.38
C ILE A 119 -5.50 -6.17 -8.92
N ASP A 120 -6.16 -5.92 -10.05
CA ASP A 120 -7.24 -6.77 -10.55
C ASP A 120 -6.77 -7.78 -11.60
N MET A 121 -6.59 -9.03 -11.19
CA MET A 121 -6.26 -10.12 -12.11
C MET A 121 -7.49 -10.85 -12.68
N LEU A 122 -8.71 -10.46 -12.30
CA LEU A 122 -9.94 -11.07 -12.83
C LEU A 122 -10.35 -10.44 -14.17
N TYR A 123 -10.46 -9.12 -14.22
CA TYR A 123 -10.83 -8.39 -15.44
C TYR A 123 -9.66 -7.63 -16.08
N GLY A 124 -8.56 -7.43 -15.34
CA GLY A 124 -7.34 -6.86 -15.89
C GLY A 124 -6.59 -7.87 -16.76
N TYR A 125 -5.72 -7.37 -17.66
CA TYR A 125 -5.00 -8.20 -18.64
C TYR A 125 -3.67 -8.78 -18.15
N GLY A 126 -3.33 -8.62 -16.87
CA GLY A 126 -2.04 -8.96 -16.29
C GLY A 126 -2.06 -10.24 -15.46
N ASP A 127 -0.86 -10.60 -14.99
CA ASP A 127 -0.61 -11.78 -14.16
C ASP A 127 0.43 -11.42 -13.08
N ILE A 128 0.80 -12.34 -12.19
CA ILE A 128 1.77 -12.18 -11.09
C ILE A 128 3.01 -11.35 -11.46
N PRO A 129 3.70 -11.55 -12.61
CA PRO A 129 4.84 -10.71 -13.00
C PRO A 129 4.50 -9.23 -13.20
N HIS A 130 3.27 -8.92 -13.61
CA HIS A 130 2.76 -7.56 -13.80
C HIS A 130 2.28 -6.94 -12.47
N VAL A 131 1.83 -7.77 -11.52
CA VAL A 131 1.41 -7.33 -10.18
C VAL A 131 2.61 -6.81 -9.37
N LEU A 132 3.76 -7.47 -9.49
CA LEU A 132 4.94 -7.19 -8.67
C LEU A 132 5.45 -5.74 -8.76
N PRO A 133 5.59 -5.11 -9.95
CA PRO A 133 5.93 -3.69 -10.07
C PRO A 133 4.91 -2.76 -9.38
N CYS A 134 3.61 -3.03 -9.51
CA CYS A 134 2.58 -2.25 -8.81
C CYS A 134 2.70 -2.38 -7.30
N LEU A 135 2.99 -3.58 -6.78
CA LEU A 135 3.26 -3.78 -5.36
C LEU A 135 4.48 -2.99 -4.90
N HIS A 136 5.54 -2.90 -5.71
CA HIS A 136 6.71 -2.08 -5.38
C HIS A 136 6.37 -0.60 -5.25
N ALA A 137 5.59 -0.06 -6.20
CA ALA A 137 5.12 1.32 -6.16
C ALA A 137 4.29 1.61 -4.90
N LEU A 138 3.27 0.78 -4.62
CA LEU A 138 2.41 0.92 -3.44
C LEU A 138 3.17 0.74 -2.12
N SER A 139 4.17 -0.16 -2.09
CA SER A 139 5.00 -0.37 -0.90
C SER A 139 5.90 0.84 -0.60
N ALA A 140 6.32 1.60 -1.61
CA ALA A 140 7.15 2.78 -1.43
C ALA A 140 6.40 3.94 -0.76
N THR A 141 5.07 3.95 -0.86
CA THR A 141 4.17 4.95 -0.27
C THR A 141 3.44 4.46 0.98
N HIS A 142 3.71 3.21 1.40
CA HIS A 142 2.98 2.53 2.49
C HIS A 142 1.47 2.37 2.25
N THR A 143 1.03 2.37 0.99
CA THR A 143 -0.38 2.13 0.64
C THR A 143 -0.64 0.62 0.59
N PRO A 144 -1.55 0.07 1.40
CA PRO A 144 -1.93 -1.33 1.35
C PRO A 144 -2.45 -1.75 -0.03
N SER A 145 -2.11 -2.97 -0.42
CA SER A 145 -2.55 -3.55 -1.69
C SER A 145 -3.37 -4.82 -1.48
N LEU A 146 -4.45 -4.94 -2.23
CA LEU A 146 -5.23 -6.17 -2.37
C LEU A 146 -4.97 -6.74 -3.77
N ILE A 147 -5.04 -8.06 -3.91
CA ILE A 147 -5.05 -8.71 -5.22
C ILE A 147 -6.37 -9.44 -5.39
N ARG A 148 -7.13 -9.10 -6.43
CA ARG A 148 -8.26 -9.93 -6.85
C ARG A 148 -7.76 -11.03 -7.77
N LEU A 149 -7.96 -12.27 -7.35
CA LEU A 149 -7.48 -13.44 -8.08
C LEU A 149 -8.27 -13.68 -9.38
N PRO A 150 -7.69 -14.33 -10.40
CA PRO A 150 -8.41 -14.74 -11.60
C PRO A 150 -9.51 -15.77 -11.32
N GLU A 151 -9.28 -16.64 -10.32
CA GLU A 151 -10.21 -17.64 -9.83
C GLU A 151 -9.89 -17.96 -8.36
N SER A 152 -10.84 -18.55 -7.64
CA SER A 152 -10.62 -19.02 -6.27
C SER A 152 -9.92 -20.38 -6.26
N SER A 153 -8.58 -20.38 -6.29
CA SER A 153 -7.79 -21.62 -6.21
C SER A 153 -6.53 -21.49 -5.36
N ALA A 154 -6.10 -22.61 -4.76
CA ALA A 154 -4.89 -22.68 -3.94
C ALA A 154 -3.63 -22.28 -4.71
N VAL A 155 -3.59 -22.53 -6.03
CA VAL A 155 -2.47 -22.19 -6.91
C VAL A 155 -2.30 -20.68 -7.01
N TRP A 156 -3.39 -19.97 -7.30
CA TRP A 156 -3.37 -18.51 -7.40
C TRP A 156 -3.15 -17.84 -6.05
N ALA A 157 -3.85 -18.31 -5.01
CA ALA A 157 -3.68 -17.81 -3.65
C ALA A 157 -2.21 -17.91 -3.20
N LYS A 158 -1.56 -19.07 -3.34
CA LYS A 158 -0.15 -19.24 -2.97
C LYS A 158 0.76 -18.26 -3.71
N LYS A 159 0.64 -18.18 -5.05
CA LYS A 159 1.48 -17.28 -5.86
C LYS A 159 1.29 -15.81 -5.47
N ALA A 160 0.04 -15.38 -5.28
CA ALA A 160 -0.29 -14.02 -4.88
C ALA A 160 0.22 -13.72 -3.46
N LEU A 161 0.03 -14.63 -2.50
CA LEU A 161 0.50 -14.43 -1.13
C LEU A 161 2.02 -14.36 -1.02
N ASP A 162 2.76 -15.08 -1.87
CA ASP A 162 4.23 -15.07 -1.86
C ASP A 162 4.82 -13.71 -2.31
N ILE A 163 4.08 -12.96 -3.13
CA ILE A 163 4.47 -11.59 -3.50
C ILE A 163 4.05 -10.53 -2.47
N GLY A 164 3.32 -10.91 -1.41
CA GLY A 164 3.09 -10.10 -0.21
C GLY A 164 2.10 -8.93 -0.35
N PRO A 165 0.85 -9.15 -0.81
CA PRO A 165 -0.24 -8.19 -0.65
C PRO A 165 -0.70 -8.11 0.81
N ALA A 166 -1.49 -7.08 1.14
CA ALA A 166 -2.19 -6.97 2.43
C ALA A 166 -3.43 -7.88 2.51
N GLY A 167 -3.92 -8.38 1.38
CA GLY A 167 -5.10 -9.24 1.34
C GLY A 167 -5.42 -9.76 -0.05
N LEU A 168 -6.35 -10.72 -0.11
CA LEU A 168 -6.83 -11.34 -1.34
C LEU A 168 -8.35 -11.18 -1.46
N ILE A 169 -8.80 -10.97 -2.70
CA ILE A 169 -10.21 -11.09 -3.09
C ILE A 169 -10.39 -12.37 -3.89
N PHE A 170 -11.20 -13.28 -3.37
CA PHE A 170 -11.55 -14.55 -4.00
C PHE A 170 -12.87 -14.38 -4.78
N PRO A 171 -12.86 -14.45 -6.12
CA PRO A 171 -14.08 -14.33 -6.92
C PRO A 171 -14.93 -15.60 -6.87
N GLY A 172 -16.22 -15.47 -7.21
CA GLY A 172 -17.11 -16.60 -7.43
C GLY A 172 -17.40 -17.46 -6.20
N ILE A 173 -17.38 -16.87 -4.99
CA ILE A 173 -17.72 -17.59 -3.76
C ILE A 173 -19.25 -17.71 -3.66
N ASN A 174 -19.75 -18.94 -3.62
CA ASN A 174 -21.18 -19.22 -3.68
C ASN A 174 -21.69 -20.15 -2.56
N SER A 175 -20.80 -20.62 -1.69
CA SER A 175 -21.15 -21.53 -0.60
C SER A 175 -20.20 -21.39 0.59
N PRO A 176 -20.63 -21.76 1.81
CA PRO A 176 -19.75 -21.80 2.98
C PRO A 176 -18.52 -22.67 2.77
N LYS A 177 -18.67 -23.77 2.02
CA LYS A 177 -17.55 -24.66 1.67
C LYS A 177 -16.51 -23.94 0.81
N SER A 178 -16.93 -23.24 -0.24
CA SER A 178 -16.01 -22.46 -1.09
C SER A 178 -15.29 -21.35 -0.30
N ALA A 179 -15.95 -20.75 0.69
CA ALA A 179 -15.34 -19.76 1.58
C ALA A 179 -14.33 -20.39 2.55
N GLN A 180 -14.64 -21.55 3.13
CA GLN A 180 -13.69 -22.33 3.94
C GLN A 180 -12.46 -22.73 3.13
N ASP A 181 -12.65 -23.13 1.87
CA ASP A 181 -11.55 -23.47 0.98
C ASP A 181 -10.66 -22.23 0.72
N ALA A 182 -11.25 -21.06 0.43
CA ALA A 182 -10.51 -19.79 0.30
C ALA A 182 -9.69 -19.44 1.55
N VAL A 183 -10.27 -19.59 2.75
CA VAL A 183 -9.54 -19.41 4.02
C VAL A 183 -8.38 -20.40 4.14
N SER A 184 -8.62 -21.68 3.82
CA SER A 184 -7.61 -22.72 3.89
C SER A 184 -6.42 -22.46 2.96
N TYR A 185 -6.64 -21.80 1.82
CA TYR A 185 -5.58 -21.46 0.87
C TYR A 185 -4.61 -20.40 1.41
N CYS A 186 -5.04 -19.63 2.41
CA CYS A 186 -4.27 -18.56 3.04
C CYS A 186 -3.47 -18.99 4.27
N ALA A 187 -3.88 -20.07 4.94
CA ALA A 187 -3.30 -20.55 6.18
C ALA A 187 -2.29 -21.69 5.98
N TYR A 188 -1.24 -21.73 6.81
CA TYR A 188 -0.28 -22.83 6.80
C TYR A 188 -0.83 -24.09 7.49
N PRO A 189 -0.28 -25.29 7.19
CA PRO A 189 -0.60 -26.49 7.95
C PRO A 189 -0.35 -26.31 9.47
N PRO A 190 -1.20 -26.85 10.35
CA PRO A 190 -2.34 -27.74 10.06
C PRO A 190 -3.67 -27.02 9.77
N LYS A 191 -3.72 -25.68 9.82
CA LYS A 191 -4.97 -24.91 9.67
C LYS A 191 -5.43 -24.78 8.21
N GLY A 192 -4.50 -24.89 7.28
CA GLY A 192 -4.77 -24.77 5.85
C GLY A 192 -3.76 -25.51 4.99
N VAL A 193 -3.73 -25.15 3.71
CA VAL A 193 -2.98 -25.84 2.65
C VAL A 193 -1.95 -24.93 1.96
N ARG A 194 -1.66 -23.75 2.55
CA ARG A 194 -0.65 -22.83 2.00
C ARG A 194 0.74 -23.49 2.02
N GLY A 195 1.41 -23.49 0.87
CA GLY A 195 2.78 -23.98 0.75
C GLY A 195 3.80 -23.11 1.48
N ALA A 196 4.74 -23.72 2.20
CA ALA A 196 5.74 -23.03 3.01
C ALA A 196 6.97 -22.57 2.20
N ALA A 197 6.82 -21.50 1.40
CA ALA A 197 7.92 -20.84 0.70
C ALA A 197 8.45 -19.58 1.42
N HIS A 198 7.94 -19.29 2.63
CA HIS A 198 8.28 -18.08 3.39
C HIS A 198 9.78 -17.83 3.62
N PRO A 199 10.73 -18.79 3.61
CA PRO A 199 12.15 -18.46 3.73
C PRO A 199 12.75 -17.70 2.53
N ALA A 200 12.07 -17.67 1.37
CA ALA A 200 12.66 -17.16 0.13
C ALA A 200 11.78 -16.15 -0.64
N VAL A 201 10.55 -15.90 -0.21
CA VAL A 201 9.57 -15.08 -0.96
C VAL A 201 9.53 -13.63 -0.50
N ARG A 202 8.97 -12.74 -1.33
CA ARG A 202 8.89 -11.30 -1.04
C ARG A 202 8.07 -11.00 0.21
N ALA A 203 7.00 -11.75 0.47
CA ALA A 203 6.09 -11.52 1.60
C ALA A 203 6.78 -11.50 2.97
N SER A 204 7.85 -12.29 3.13
CA SER A 204 8.67 -12.36 4.35
C SER A 204 9.95 -11.51 4.26
N ASN A 205 10.00 -10.56 3.32
CA ASN A 205 11.20 -9.82 2.96
C ASN A 205 12.38 -10.77 2.64
N TYR A 206 12.12 -11.80 1.83
CA TYR A 206 13.11 -12.81 1.42
C TYR A 206 13.73 -13.55 2.61
N GLY A 207 12.90 -13.89 3.61
CA GLY A 207 13.32 -14.57 4.83
C GLY A 207 13.97 -13.66 5.89
N LEU A 208 14.05 -12.35 5.65
CA LEU A 208 14.63 -11.40 6.60
C LEU A 208 13.65 -11.02 7.72
N ASP A 209 12.34 -11.09 7.49
CA ASP A 209 11.33 -10.84 8.52
C ASP A 209 11.13 -12.07 9.42
N GLN A 210 11.78 -12.04 10.58
CA GLN A 210 11.70 -13.13 11.57
C GLN A 210 10.32 -13.26 12.22
N ASN A 211 9.49 -12.21 12.15
CA ASN A 211 8.14 -12.18 12.73
C ASN A 211 7.05 -12.49 11.70
N TYR A 212 7.44 -12.85 10.47
CA TYR A 212 6.48 -13.08 9.38
C TYR A 212 5.43 -14.13 9.76
N LEU A 213 5.86 -15.31 10.21
CA LEU A 213 4.93 -16.41 10.55
C LEU A 213 3.98 -16.08 11.69
N SER A 214 4.40 -15.23 12.65
CA SER A 214 3.54 -14.84 13.77
C SER A 214 2.44 -13.84 13.40
N LYS A 215 2.59 -13.12 12.29
CA LYS A 215 1.66 -12.04 11.90
C LYS A 215 0.93 -12.28 10.57
N CYS A 216 1.48 -13.09 9.66
CA CYS A 216 0.99 -13.16 8.29
C CYS A 216 -0.47 -13.62 8.18
N GLU A 217 -0.93 -14.54 9.03
CA GLU A 217 -2.34 -14.98 9.04
C GLU A 217 -3.25 -13.95 9.72
N HIS A 218 -2.74 -13.27 10.76
CA HIS A 218 -3.49 -12.28 11.52
C HIS A 218 -3.75 -11.01 10.71
N ASP A 219 -2.75 -10.53 9.97
CA ASP A 219 -2.80 -9.26 9.24
C ASP A 219 -3.39 -9.37 7.84
N LEU A 220 -3.47 -10.58 7.29
CA LEU A 220 -4.01 -10.83 5.96
C LEU A 220 -5.52 -10.65 5.95
N LEU A 221 -5.99 -9.81 5.02
CA LEU A 221 -7.42 -9.62 4.75
C LEU A 221 -7.92 -10.64 3.73
N ILE A 222 -8.90 -11.46 4.10
CA ILE A 222 -9.54 -12.45 3.23
C ILE A 222 -10.94 -11.96 2.86
N ILE A 223 -11.13 -11.64 1.57
CA ILE A 223 -12.39 -11.11 1.03
C ILE A 223 -13.03 -12.16 0.12
N CYS A 224 -14.24 -12.59 0.47
CA CYS A 224 -15.06 -13.45 -0.39
C CYS A 224 -15.95 -12.57 -1.28
N GLN A 225 -15.71 -12.56 -2.59
CA GLN A 225 -16.56 -11.85 -3.54
C GLN A 225 -17.71 -12.75 -3.98
N ILE A 226 -18.93 -12.21 -3.85
CA ILE A 226 -20.19 -12.87 -4.20
C ILE A 226 -20.83 -12.10 -5.36
N ASP A 227 -21.10 -12.82 -6.45
CA ASP A 227 -21.60 -12.30 -7.72
C ASP A 227 -22.63 -13.23 -8.40
N SER A 228 -23.23 -14.15 -7.62
CA SER A 228 -24.27 -15.08 -8.10
C SER A 228 -25.46 -15.11 -7.14
N GLU A 229 -26.66 -15.42 -7.65
CA GLU A 229 -27.85 -15.52 -6.80
C GLU A 229 -27.70 -16.57 -5.70
N VAL A 230 -27.12 -17.73 -6.03
CA VAL A 230 -26.85 -18.80 -5.08
C VAL A 230 -25.94 -18.31 -3.94
N GLY A 231 -24.94 -17.51 -4.29
CA GLY A 231 -24.05 -16.90 -3.31
C GLY A 231 -24.75 -15.84 -2.45
N LEU A 232 -25.65 -15.03 -3.02
CA LEU A 232 -26.45 -14.07 -2.25
C LEU A 232 -27.39 -14.78 -1.26
N GLU A 233 -28.02 -15.88 -1.68
CA GLU A 233 -28.90 -16.69 -0.82
C GLU A 233 -28.11 -17.35 0.33
N SER A 234 -26.84 -17.70 0.08
CA SER A 234 -25.94 -18.32 1.06
C SER A 234 -25.06 -17.32 1.83
N VAL A 235 -25.25 -16.01 1.63
CA VAL A 235 -24.31 -14.97 2.07
C VAL A 235 -24.08 -14.99 3.58
N LYS A 236 -25.14 -15.22 4.37
CA LYS A 236 -25.06 -15.23 5.83
C LYS A 236 -24.14 -16.36 6.33
N ASP A 237 -24.27 -17.53 5.72
CA ASP A 237 -23.46 -18.70 6.09
C ASP A 237 -22.02 -18.56 5.57
N ILE A 238 -21.82 -17.99 4.37
CA ILE A 238 -20.51 -17.62 3.84
C ILE A 238 -19.79 -16.64 4.78
N ALA A 239 -20.49 -15.58 5.18
CA ALA A 239 -19.97 -14.53 6.05
C ALA A 239 -19.71 -15.01 7.48
N ALA A 240 -20.37 -16.10 7.91
CA ALA A 240 -20.18 -16.69 9.22
C ALA A 240 -18.94 -17.59 9.33
N VAL A 241 -18.36 -18.02 8.20
CA VAL A 241 -17.16 -18.86 8.16
C VAL A 241 -15.99 -18.19 8.89
N ASP A 242 -15.35 -18.95 9.78
CA ASP A 242 -14.18 -18.47 10.51
C ASP A 242 -13.01 -18.18 9.55
N GLY A 243 -12.37 -17.02 9.74
CA GLY A 243 -11.33 -16.51 8.83
C GLY A 243 -11.82 -15.69 7.64
N VAL A 244 -13.14 -15.62 7.37
CA VAL A 244 -13.69 -14.65 6.41
C VAL A 244 -13.76 -13.28 7.07
N ASP A 245 -12.96 -12.34 6.57
CA ASP A 245 -12.91 -10.98 7.14
C ASP A 245 -13.96 -10.07 6.52
N CYS A 246 -14.26 -10.29 5.24
CA CYS A 246 -15.11 -9.41 4.47
C CYS A 246 -15.86 -10.17 3.38
N VAL A 247 -17.12 -9.79 3.18
CA VAL A 247 -17.91 -10.19 2.02
C VAL A 247 -17.98 -9.00 1.08
N MET A 248 -17.51 -9.19 -0.15
CA MET A 248 -17.64 -8.20 -1.21
C MET A 248 -18.83 -8.56 -2.09
N LEU A 249 -19.85 -7.71 -2.06
CA LEU A 249 -20.95 -7.79 -3.00
C LEU A 249 -20.53 -7.03 -4.26
N GLY A 250 -20.26 -7.78 -5.33
CA GLY A 250 -19.72 -7.22 -6.56
C GLY A 250 -20.70 -6.25 -7.23
N PRO A 251 -20.23 -5.37 -8.14
CA PRO A 251 -21.14 -4.63 -8.99
C PRO A 251 -21.91 -5.65 -9.81
N LEU A 252 -23.24 -5.50 -9.85
CA LEU A 252 -24.20 -6.45 -10.43
C LEU A 252 -23.62 -7.14 -11.68
N GLY A 253 -23.24 -8.40 -11.54
CA GLY A 253 -23.21 -9.29 -12.69
C GLY A 253 -24.59 -9.22 -13.39
N PRO A 254 -24.64 -9.31 -14.73
CA PRO A 254 -25.92 -9.28 -15.43
C PRO A 254 -26.86 -10.36 -14.87
N GLY A 255 -28.02 -9.95 -14.36
CA GLY A 255 -29.07 -10.84 -13.87
C GLY A 255 -29.29 -10.89 -12.35
N LEU A 256 -28.51 -10.18 -11.53
CA LEU A 256 -28.74 -10.14 -10.08
C LEU A 256 -29.93 -9.22 -9.73
N SER A 257 -30.88 -9.74 -8.95
CA SER A 257 -32.01 -8.96 -8.44
C SER A 257 -31.56 -7.92 -7.39
N PRO A 258 -31.91 -6.63 -7.55
CA PRO A 258 -31.63 -5.60 -6.55
C PRO A 258 -32.19 -5.93 -5.16
N ASP A 259 -33.34 -6.61 -5.09
CA ASP A 259 -33.95 -6.99 -3.81
C ASP A 259 -33.14 -8.07 -3.10
N LYS A 260 -32.65 -9.08 -3.85
CA LYS A 260 -31.76 -10.12 -3.30
C LYS A 260 -30.46 -9.50 -2.80
N LEU A 261 -29.92 -8.52 -3.52
CA LEU A 261 -28.71 -7.81 -3.09
C LEU A 261 -28.95 -7.10 -1.76
N ARG A 262 -30.06 -6.37 -1.62
CA ARG A 262 -30.37 -5.65 -0.38
C ARG A 262 -30.59 -6.59 0.80
N MET A 263 -31.29 -7.70 0.58
CA MET A 263 -31.42 -8.75 1.61
C MET A 263 -30.06 -9.32 2.03
N ALA A 264 -29.12 -9.46 1.09
CA ALA A 264 -27.78 -9.92 1.37
C ALA A 264 -26.94 -8.90 2.16
N GLU A 265 -27.04 -7.61 1.81
CA GLU A 265 -26.44 -6.50 2.56
C GLU A 265 -26.90 -6.51 4.02
N ASP A 266 -28.23 -6.54 4.23
CA ASP A 266 -28.84 -6.56 5.56
C ASP A 266 -28.37 -7.77 6.37
N ALA A 267 -28.34 -8.96 5.76
CA ALA A 267 -27.90 -10.18 6.44
C ALA A 267 -26.44 -10.11 6.93
N VAL A 268 -25.54 -9.50 6.15
CA VAL A 268 -24.13 -9.31 6.56
C VAL A 268 -24.03 -8.30 7.71
N LEU A 269 -24.77 -7.19 7.63
CA LEU A 269 -24.77 -6.15 8.65
C LEU A 269 -25.37 -6.63 9.97
N GLU A 270 -26.49 -7.39 9.92
CA GLU A 270 -27.09 -8.02 11.09
C GLU A 270 -26.13 -9.02 11.76
N LEU A 271 -25.46 -9.87 10.96
CA LEU A 271 -24.48 -10.81 11.48
C LEU A 271 -23.32 -10.08 12.15
N LYS A 272 -22.82 -9.00 11.55
CA LYS A 272 -21.79 -8.15 12.16
C LYS A 272 -22.26 -7.58 13.50
N GLY A 273 -23.44 -6.97 13.52
CA GLY A 273 -24.04 -6.40 14.73
C GLY A 273 -24.19 -7.42 15.85
N SER A 274 -24.58 -8.65 15.53
CA SER A 274 -24.74 -9.75 16.50
C SER A 274 -23.43 -10.20 17.16
N ARG A 275 -22.28 -10.03 16.47
CA ARG A 275 -20.95 -10.39 17.02
C ARG A 275 -20.33 -9.27 17.86
N GLY A 276 -20.90 -8.07 17.82
CA GLY A 276 -20.45 -6.90 18.57
C GLY A 276 -19.36 -6.08 17.87
N PRO A 277 -18.94 -4.95 18.47
CA PRO A 277 -18.04 -3.98 17.85
C PRO A 277 -16.74 -4.61 17.35
N GLY A 278 -16.37 -4.31 16.10
CA GLY A 278 -15.13 -4.77 15.49
C GLY A 278 -15.03 -6.27 15.22
N LYS A 279 -16.10 -7.03 15.50
CA LYS A 279 -16.16 -8.46 15.25
C LYS A 279 -17.06 -8.73 14.04
N GLY A 280 -16.95 -9.94 13.50
CA GLY A 280 -17.74 -10.39 12.37
C GLY A 280 -17.34 -9.79 11.02
N PRO A 281 -17.95 -10.30 9.95
CA PRO A 281 -17.59 -9.96 8.58
C PRO A 281 -17.84 -8.48 8.31
N HIS A 282 -16.95 -7.86 7.54
CA HIS A 282 -17.15 -6.54 6.99
C HIS A 282 -17.88 -6.62 5.65
N LEU A 283 -18.69 -5.61 5.34
CA LEU A 283 -19.34 -5.47 4.05
C LEU A 283 -18.48 -4.62 3.12
N ALA A 284 -18.17 -5.14 1.93
CA ALA A 284 -17.46 -4.45 0.86
C ALA A 284 -18.26 -4.41 -0.44
N GLY A 285 -17.99 -3.43 -1.29
CA GLY A 285 -18.66 -3.28 -2.57
C GLY A 285 -17.97 -2.32 -3.50
N CYS A 286 -18.48 -2.27 -4.73
CA CYS A 286 -18.01 -1.37 -5.77
C CYS A 286 -19.05 -0.30 -6.04
N GLY A 287 -18.67 0.97 -5.92
CA GLY A 287 -19.61 2.07 -6.07
C GLY A 287 -19.04 3.41 -5.60
N GLY A 288 -19.94 4.34 -5.34
CA GLY A 288 -19.62 5.68 -4.87
C GLY A 288 -19.95 5.92 -3.40
N VAL A 289 -20.18 7.19 -3.09
CA VAL A 289 -20.47 7.70 -1.75
C VAL A 289 -21.79 7.18 -1.16
N GLU A 290 -22.67 6.63 -2.00
CA GLU A 290 -23.94 6.04 -1.58
C GLU A 290 -23.74 4.78 -0.71
N LEU A 291 -22.70 3.99 -0.97
CA LEU A 291 -22.43 2.76 -0.21
C LEU A 291 -22.09 3.04 1.26
N LYS A 292 -21.52 4.21 1.55
CA LYS A 292 -21.31 4.69 2.92
C LYS A 292 -22.64 4.74 3.69
N LYS A 293 -23.71 5.25 3.06
CA LYS A 293 -25.03 5.36 3.70
C LYS A 293 -25.67 4.00 3.94
N LEU A 294 -25.27 2.99 3.18
CA LEU A 294 -25.70 1.60 3.31
C LEU A 294 -24.85 0.80 4.30
N GLY A 295 -23.90 1.42 5.02
CA GLY A 295 -23.11 0.74 6.05
C GLY A 295 -21.96 -0.11 5.52
N TYR A 296 -21.53 0.11 4.28
CA TYR A 296 -20.32 -0.52 3.75
C TYR A 296 -19.08 -0.03 4.51
N HIS A 297 -18.14 -0.95 4.74
CA HIS A 297 -16.91 -0.68 5.50
C HIS A 297 -15.69 -0.50 4.58
N LEU A 298 -15.74 -1.11 3.39
CA LEU A 298 -14.70 -1.07 2.38
C LEU A 298 -15.37 -0.81 1.03
N VAL A 299 -15.05 0.33 0.42
CA VAL A 299 -15.66 0.78 -0.83
C VAL A 299 -14.58 0.89 -1.90
N CYS A 300 -14.71 0.08 -2.93
CA CYS A 300 -13.88 0.22 -4.12
C CYS A 300 -14.58 1.15 -5.11
N GLY A 301 -13.91 2.24 -5.46
CA GLY A 301 -14.39 3.19 -6.45
C GLY A 301 -14.23 2.68 -7.89
N SER A 302 -13.93 3.62 -8.78
CA SER A 302 -13.73 3.37 -10.22
C SER A 302 -12.49 2.51 -10.50
N THR A 303 -12.18 2.29 -11.78
CA THR A 303 -10.91 1.69 -12.21
C THR A 303 -9.97 2.78 -12.75
N ASP A 304 -8.67 2.52 -12.71
CA ASP A 304 -7.66 3.36 -13.37
C ASP A 304 -7.99 3.61 -14.87
N VAL A 305 -8.48 2.58 -15.57
CA VAL A 305 -8.90 2.66 -16.97
C VAL A 305 -10.06 3.65 -17.15
N THR A 306 -11.12 3.52 -16.34
CA THR A 306 -12.31 4.38 -16.49
C THR A 306 -12.03 5.81 -16.07
N LEU A 307 -11.23 6.02 -15.01
CA LEU A 307 -10.79 7.36 -14.63
C LEU A 307 -9.98 8.03 -15.73
N PHE A 308 -9.03 7.32 -16.33
CA PHE A 308 -8.22 7.87 -17.43
C PHE A 308 -9.08 8.16 -18.66
N ARG A 309 -9.99 7.25 -19.04
CA ARG A 309 -10.95 7.46 -20.13
C ARG A 309 -11.76 8.74 -19.91
N ASP A 310 -12.34 8.92 -18.74
CA ASP A 310 -13.23 10.06 -18.45
C ASP A 310 -12.45 11.38 -18.47
N ALA A 311 -11.25 11.40 -17.90
CA ALA A 311 -10.35 12.55 -17.97
C ALA A 311 -9.93 12.90 -19.41
N ALA A 312 -9.59 11.89 -20.22
CA ALA A 312 -9.22 12.09 -21.62
C ALA A 312 -10.40 12.63 -22.46
N LEU A 313 -11.61 12.09 -22.26
CA LEU A 313 -12.83 12.58 -22.91
C LEU A 313 -13.13 14.03 -22.53
N ALA A 314 -13.05 14.36 -21.23
CA ALA A 314 -13.24 15.73 -20.75
C ALA A 314 -12.22 16.70 -21.39
N SER A 315 -10.94 16.29 -21.45
CA SER A 315 -9.88 17.08 -22.09
C SER A 315 -10.18 17.33 -23.57
N VAL A 316 -10.55 16.30 -24.35
CA VAL A 316 -10.87 16.45 -25.77
C VAL A 316 -12.09 17.34 -25.99
N ASN A 317 -13.13 17.20 -25.16
CA ASN A 317 -14.33 18.03 -25.24
C ASN A 317 -14.04 19.50 -24.95
N SER A 318 -13.11 19.79 -24.04
CA SER A 318 -12.66 21.16 -23.76
C SER A 318 -12.00 21.81 -24.98
N PHE A 319 -11.17 21.08 -25.73
CA PHE A 319 -10.52 21.59 -26.96
C PHE A 319 -11.52 21.84 -28.10
N LYS A 320 -12.55 21.00 -28.22
CA LYS A 320 -13.52 21.08 -29.32
C LYS A 320 -14.61 22.13 -29.07
N SER A 321 -15.00 22.35 -27.82
CA SER A 321 -16.00 23.35 -27.46
C SER A 321 -15.50 24.79 -27.63
N SER A 322 -14.19 25.03 -27.45
CA SER A 322 -13.57 26.35 -27.60
C SER A 322 -13.51 26.91 -29.03
N THR A 323 -13.89 26.15 -30.06
CA THR A 323 -13.75 26.55 -31.48
C THR A 323 -15.07 26.91 -32.16
N SER A 324 -16.18 26.97 -31.42
CA SER A 324 -17.52 27.24 -31.97
C SER A 324 -18.02 28.69 -31.82
N GLY A 325 -17.14 29.63 -31.49
CA GLY A 325 -17.46 31.06 -31.40
C GLY A 325 -16.30 31.94 -31.85
N SER A 326 -16.19 32.17 -33.15
CA SER A 326 -15.42 33.25 -33.78
C SER A 326 -16.04 33.61 -35.12
#